data_AF-K4ACH1-F1
#
_entry.id   AF-K4ACH1-F1
#
_cell.length_a   1.000
_cell.length_b   1.000
_cell.length_c   1.000
_cell.angle_alpha   90.00
_cell.angle_beta   90.00
_cell.angle_gamma   90.00
#
_symmetry.space_group_name_H-M   'P 1'
#
loop_
_entity.id
_entity.type
_entity.pdbx_description
1 polymer ?
#
loop_
_entity_poly.entity_id
_entity_poly.type
_entity_poly.pdbx_seq_one_letter_code
_entity_poly.pdbx_strand_id
1 'polypeptide(L)'
;MGLDEITDKALTSSDGSSKCEDFVSLVQNWLIKIQDSSSLRGTFGETSQSELAAFTSYALAFPNSFLALVDTYDVMRSGVPNFCAVALALNDMGYKAVGIRLDSGDLAYLSVETRKFFHVIEKDFGVVGFGKMNITASNDLNEETIDALNKQGHEVDAFGIGTYLVTCYAQAALGCVFKLVEINKQPRIKLSEDVTKVSIPCKKKCYRLYGKEGYPLVDIMTGEDEPGPKIGERLLCRHPFIESKRAYVVPQHVEELLRCYWPGNSSTSRQELPSLHETRSRCIQHLERMRPDHMRRLNPTPYKVSVSAKLYDFIHFLWLNEAPVGELQ
;
A
#
# COMPACT_ATOMS: atom_id res chain seq x y z
N MET A 1 -2.56 7.18 -37.43
CA MET A 1 -3.68 7.70 -36.66
C MET A 1 -3.59 9.21 -36.57
N GLY A 2 -4.15 9.87 -37.58
CA GLY A 2 -4.50 11.29 -37.54
C GLY A 2 -5.95 11.49 -37.08
N LEU A 3 -6.34 12.75 -36.86
CA LEU A 3 -7.71 13.12 -36.45
C LEU A 3 -8.76 12.81 -37.53
N ASP A 4 -8.33 12.75 -38.78
CA ASP A 4 -9.08 12.37 -39.97
C ASP A 4 -9.46 10.87 -40.00
N GLU A 5 -8.74 10.02 -39.27
CA GLU A 5 -9.05 8.59 -39.15
C GLU A 5 -10.18 8.31 -38.13
N ILE A 6 -10.62 9.31 -37.35
CA ILE A 6 -11.74 9.18 -36.40
C ILE A 6 -13.05 9.23 -37.17
N THR A 7 -13.71 8.08 -37.31
CA THR A 7 -14.91 7.91 -38.13
C THR A 7 -16.19 8.38 -37.44
N ASP A 8 -16.38 8.04 -36.17
CA ASP A 8 -17.48 8.54 -35.35
C ASP A 8 -16.97 9.70 -34.49
N LYS A 9 -17.38 10.91 -34.87
CA LYS A 9 -16.94 12.15 -34.22
C LYS A 9 -18.00 12.72 -33.29
N ALA A 10 -19.16 12.07 -33.19
CA ALA A 10 -20.25 12.63 -32.45
C ALA A 10 -20.14 12.28 -30.96
N LEU A 11 -20.42 13.26 -30.10
CA LEU A 11 -20.52 13.07 -28.66
C LEU A 11 -21.85 13.61 -28.17
N THR A 12 -22.61 12.79 -27.45
CA THR A 12 -23.85 13.23 -26.77
C THR A 12 -23.47 13.79 -25.40
N SER A 13 -24.08 14.90 -24.98
CA SER A 13 -23.82 15.50 -23.67
C SER A 13 -24.17 14.57 -22.52
N SER A 14 -23.57 14.81 -21.35
CA SER A 14 -23.72 13.94 -20.17
C SER A 14 -25.17 13.82 -19.67
N ASP A 15 -25.99 14.84 -19.91
CA ASP A 15 -27.42 14.89 -19.60
C ASP A 15 -28.33 14.38 -20.73
N GLY A 16 -27.76 14.02 -21.88
CA GLY A 16 -28.49 13.59 -23.08
C GLY A 16 -29.25 14.71 -23.81
N SER A 17 -29.11 15.98 -23.40
CA SER A 17 -29.90 17.09 -23.94
C SER A 17 -29.40 17.60 -25.30
N SER A 18 -28.12 17.39 -25.61
CA SER A 18 -27.48 17.89 -26.82
C SER A 18 -26.51 16.88 -27.41
N LYS A 19 -26.19 17.06 -28.68
CA LYS A 19 -25.23 16.23 -29.40
C LYS A 19 -24.29 17.12 -30.19
N CYS A 20 -23.00 17.02 -29.91
CA CYS A 20 -21.96 17.59 -30.73
C CYS A 20 -21.70 16.63 -31.89
N GLU A 21 -22.02 17.03 -33.12
CA GLU A 21 -21.81 16.17 -34.30
C GLU A 21 -20.33 16.06 -34.70
N ASP A 22 -19.48 17.00 -34.24
CA ASP A 22 -18.04 17.00 -34.53
C ASP A 22 -17.22 17.43 -33.31
N PHE A 23 -17.02 16.47 -32.39
CA PHE A 23 -16.20 16.64 -31.20
C PHE A 23 -14.72 16.86 -31.54
N VAL A 24 -14.25 16.31 -32.66
CA VAL A 24 -12.86 16.47 -33.12
C VAL A 24 -12.57 17.94 -33.40
N SER A 25 -13.45 18.62 -34.14
CA SER A 25 -13.35 20.06 -34.39
C SER A 25 -13.42 20.87 -33.09
N LEU A 26 -14.26 20.47 -32.13
CA LEU A 26 -14.33 21.12 -30.81
C LEU A 26 -13.00 21.03 -30.04
N VAL A 27 -12.36 19.86 -30.04
CA VAL A 27 -11.04 19.65 -29.43
C VAL A 27 -9.98 20.53 -30.10
N GLN A 28 -9.93 20.56 -31.44
CA GLN A 28 -8.97 21.40 -32.17
C GLN A 28 -9.16 22.89 -31.86
N ASN A 29 -10.42 23.35 -31.80
CA ASN A 29 -10.73 24.73 -31.41
C ASN A 29 -10.23 25.05 -30.00
N TRP A 30 -10.37 24.13 -29.05
CA TRP A 30 -9.82 24.31 -27.71
C TRP A 30 -8.30 24.35 -27.69
N LEU A 31 -7.62 23.49 -28.46
CA LEU A 31 -6.16 23.52 -28.55
C LEU A 31 -5.65 24.87 -29.06
N ILE A 32 -6.28 25.41 -30.11
CA ILE A 32 -5.96 26.75 -30.64
C ILE A 32 -6.19 27.82 -29.58
N LYS A 33 -7.34 27.81 -28.89
CA LYS A 33 -7.63 28.77 -27.80
C LYS A 33 -6.58 28.71 -26.69
N ILE A 34 -6.14 27.52 -26.30
CA ILE A 34 -5.09 27.35 -25.27
C ILE A 34 -3.77 27.93 -25.78
N GLN A 35 -3.40 27.65 -27.04
CA GLN A 35 -2.17 28.15 -27.66
C GLN A 35 -2.15 29.68 -27.76
N ASP A 36 -3.30 30.28 -28.04
CA ASP A 36 -3.49 31.74 -28.14
C ASP A 36 -3.63 32.43 -26.77
N SER A 37 -3.76 31.68 -25.66
CA SER A 37 -3.80 32.28 -24.33
C SER A 37 -2.51 33.05 -24.03
N SER A 38 -2.65 34.31 -23.61
CA SER A 38 -1.51 35.14 -23.22
C SER A 38 -0.67 34.55 -22.09
N SER A 39 -1.28 33.78 -21.18
CA SER A 39 -0.58 33.18 -20.04
C SER A 39 0.22 31.93 -20.42
N LEU A 40 -0.14 31.27 -21.52
CA LEU A 40 0.48 30.03 -22.03
C LEU A 40 1.22 30.25 -23.35
N ARG A 41 1.29 31.50 -23.81
CA ARG A 41 1.91 31.85 -25.08
C ARG A 41 3.39 31.52 -25.06
N GLY A 42 3.83 30.68 -26.00
CA GLY A 42 5.21 30.24 -26.10
C GLY A 42 5.59 29.10 -25.15
N THR A 43 4.64 28.59 -24.34
CA THR A 43 4.84 27.38 -23.52
C THR A 43 4.92 26.13 -24.39
N PHE A 44 4.14 26.07 -25.47
CA PHE A 44 4.18 25.01 -26.47
C PHE A 44 3.92 25.56 -27.88
N GLY A 45 4.36 24.81 -28.89
CA GLY A 45 4.17 25.11 -30.31
C GLY A 45 3.19 24.12 -30.94
N GLU A 46 3.60 23.45 -32.01
CA GLU A 46 2.83 22.32 -32.54
C GLU A 46 2.94 21.10 -31.60
N THR A 47 1.79 20.51 -31.27
CA THR A 47 1.70 19.27 -30.50
C THR A 47 1.59 18.06 -31.43
N SER A 48 1.84 16.86 -30.89
CA SER A 48 1.68 15.61 -31.63
C SER A 48 0.21 15.38 -32.01
N GLN A 49 -0.09 15.39 -33.32
CA GLN A 49 -1.44 15.18 -33.83
C GLN A 49 -1.95 13.76 -33.57
N SER A 50 -1.06 12.77 -33.58
CA SER A 50 -1.44 11.38 -33.26
C SER A 50 -1.77 11.19 -31.79
N GLU A 51 -1.09 11.91 -30.90
CA GLU A 51 -1.42 11.93 -29.48
C GLU A 51 -2.79 12.57 -29.23
N LEU A 52 -3.06 13.73 -29.87
CA LEU A 52 -4.37 14.38 -29.80
C LEU A 52 -5.49 13.48 -30.34
N ALA A 53 -5.25 12.79 -31.46
CA ALA A 53 -6.19 11.85 -32.04
C ALA A 53 -6.47 10.66 -31.13
N ALA A 54 -5.44 10.10 -30.48
CA ALA A 54 -5.58 9.02 -29.52
C ALA A 54 -6.41 9.46 -28.30
N PHE A 55 -6.12 10.64 -27.74
CA PHE A 55 -6.87 11.19 -26.60
C PHE A 55 -8.33 11.48 -26.97
N THR A 56 -8.57 12.09 -28.14
CA THR A 56 -9.91 12.40 -28.64
C THR A 56 -10.73 11.12 -28.83
N SER A 57 -10.13 10.09 -29.45
CA SER A 57 -10.78 8.79 -29.63
C SER A 57 -11.11 8.13 -28.29
N TYR A 58 -10.20 8.22 -27.32
CA TYR A 58 -10.42 7.67 -25.98
C TYR A 58 -11.54 8.41 -25.24
N ALA A 59 -11.59 9.74 -25.34
CA ALA A 59 -12.64 10.56 -24.76
C ALA A 59 -14.02 10.31 -25.40
N LEU A 60 -14.09 10.09 -26.72
CA LEU A 60 -15.32 9.71 -27.42
C LEU A 60 -15.88 8.38 -26.91
N ALA A 61 -15.00 7.39 -26.71
CA ALA A 61 -15.40 6.07 -26.23
C ALA A 61 -15.72 6.05 -24.72
N PHE A 62 -15.00 6.83 -23.91
CA PHE A 62 -15.10 6.81 -22.44
C PHE A 62 -15.15 8.22 -21.83
N PRO A 63 -16.17 9.03 -22.14
CA PRO A 63 -16.21 10.45 -21.77
C PRO A 63 -16.27 10.68 -20.25
N ASN A 64 -16.83 9.72 -19.49
CA ASN A 64 -16.91 9.77 -18.02
C ASN A 64 -15.62 9.36 -17.29
N SER A 65 -14.67 8.74 -18.00
CA SER A 65 -13.50 8.10 -17.39
C SER A 65 -12.18 8.48 -18.07
N PHE A 66 -12.15 9.63 -18.74
CA PHE A 66 -11.00 10.08 -19.51
C PHE A 66 -9.79 10.41 -18.61
N LEU A 67 -8.79 9.52 -18.61
CA LEU A 67 -7.47 9.67 -17.99
C LEU A 67 -6.38 9.54 -19.07
N ALA A 68 -5.56 10.56 -19.30
CA ALA A 68 -4.59 10.55 -20.40
C ALA A 68 -3.16 10.23 -19.94
N LEU A 69 -2.44 9.38 -20.69
CA LEU A 69 -0.99 9.19 -20.57
C LEU A 69 -0.26 10.28 -21.34
N VAL A 70 0.36 11.23 -20.65
CA VAL A 70 0.82 12.49 -21.27
C VAL A 70 2.32 12.55 -21.59
N ASP A 71 3.07 11.49 -21.35
CA ASP A 71 4.52 11.44 -21.50
C ASP A 71 4.99 10.60 -22.70
N THR A 72 4.12 10.41 -23.71
CA THR A 72 4.46 9.64 -24.91
C THR A 72 5.49 10.37 -25.78
N TYR A 73 5.35 11.70 -25.93
CA TYR A 73 6.25 12.52 -26.74
C TYR A 73 6.99 13.55 -25.89
N ASP A 74 6.25 14.50 -25.32
CA ASP A 74 6.76 15.51 -24.38
C ASP A 74 5.60 15.96 -23.50
N VAL A 75 5.79 15.89 -22.18
CA VAL A 75 4.74 16.19 -21.20
C VAL A 75 4.24 17.62 -21.33
N MET A 76 5.13 18.60 -21.32
CA MET A 76 4.74 20.01 -21.22
C MET A 76 4.47 20.63 -22.59
N ARG A 77 5.09 20.12 -23.65
CA ARG A 77 4.97 20.65 -25.01
C ARG A 77 3.94 19.93 -25.88
N SER A 78 3.47 18.74 -25.48
CA SER A 78 2.49 17.98 -26.26
C SER A 78 1.38 17.39 -25.40
N GLY A 79 1.72 16.52 -24.44
CA GLY A 79 0.72 15.71 -23.74
C GLY A 79 -0.22 16.51 -22.86
N VAL A 80 0.29 17.39 -22.00
CA VAL A 80 -0.51 18.25 -21.11
C VAL A 80 -1.38 19.22 -21.92
N PRO A 81 -0.86 19.95 -22.94
CA PRO A 81 -1.69 20.76 -23.82
C PRO A 81 -2.81 19.97 -24.53
N ASN A 82 -2.48 18.80 -25.10
CA ASN A 82 -3.45 17.94 -25.78
C ASN A 82 -4.53 17.43 -24.81
N PHE A 83 -4.14 17.00 -23.62
CA PHE A 83 -5.07 16.61 -22.56
C PHE A 83 -6.02 17.76 -22.21
N CYS A 84 -5.48 18.98 -22.00
CA CYS A 84 -6.29 20.13 -21.64
C CYS A 84 -7.32 20.47 -22.72
N ALA A 85 -6.94 20.41 -24.00
CA ALA A 85 -7.85 20.64 -25.12
C ALA A 85 -9.03 19.65 -25.10
N VAL A 86 -8.75 18.36 -24.92
CA VAL A 86 -9.78 17.31 -24.83
C VAL A 86 -10.63 17.45 -23.58
N ALA A 87 -10.02 17.74 -22.43
CA ALA A 87 -10.71 17.90 -21.16
C ALA A 87 -11.67 19.11 -21.16
N LEU A 88 -11.29 20.22 -21.79
CA LEU A 88 -12.15 21.39 -21.96
C LEU A 88 -13.30 21.11 -22.94
N ALA A 89 -13.03 20.41 -24.05
CA ALA A 89 -14.08 19.96 -24.96
C ALA A 89 -15.10 19.03 -24.26
N LEU A 90 -14.62 18.10 -23.42
CA LEU A 90 -15.48 17.26 -22.59
C LEU A 90 -16.32 18.09 -21.61
N ASN A 91 -15.71 19.11 -20.99
CA ASN A 91 -16.40 20.02 -20.07
C ASN A 91 -17.54 20.78 -20.75
N ASP A 92 -17.36 21.24 -21.99
CA ASP A 92 -18.45 21.86 -22.77
C ASP A 92 -19.63 20.91 -23.00
N MET A 93 -19.37 19.61 -23.06
CA MET A 93 -20.37 18.54 -23.19
C MET A 93 -20.91 18.04 -21.84
N GLY A 94 -20.54 18.70 -20.73
CA GLY A 94 -20.98 18.37 -19.37
C GLY A 94 -20.29 17.16 -18.76
N TYR A 95 -19.20 16.67 -19.36
CA TYR A 95 -18.37 15.61 -18.79
C TYR A 95 -17.20 16.19 -18.00
N LYS A 96 -16.64 15.38 -17.11
CA LYS A 96 -15.45 15.75 -16.33
C LYS A 96 -14.35 14.72 -16.57
N ALA A 97 -13.22 15.18 -17.11
CA ALA A 97 -12.02 14.37 -17.20
C ALA A 97 -11.55 13.91 -15.80
N VAL A 98 -10.94 12.73 -15.72
CA VAL A 98 -10.40 12.18 -14.48
C VAL A 98 -9.04 12.80 -14.16
N GLY A 99 -8.19 12.97 -15.18
CA GLY A 99 -6.90 13.61 -15.05
C GLY A 99 -5.83 13.01 -15.96
N ILE A 100 -4.58 13.02 -15.50
CA ILE A 100 -3.43 12.54 -16.27
C ILE A 100 -2.64 11.46 -15.54
N ARG A 101 -1.86 10.70 -16.31
CA ARG A 101 -0.84 9.78 -15.84
C ARG A 101 0.54 10.21 -16.35
N LEU A 102 1.51 10.29 -15.44
CA LEU A 102 2.94 10.43 -15.70
C LEU A 102 3.62 9.09 -15.42
N ASP A 103 4.40 8.56 -16.35
CA ASP A 103 5.04 7.24 -16.27
C ASP A 103 6.56 7.30 -16.52
N SER A 104 7.14 8.49 -16.63
CA SER A 104 8.56 8.69 -16.92
C SER A 104 9.00 10.12 -16.61
N GLY A 105 10.32 10.35 -16.67
CA GLY A 105 10.93 11.64 -16.40
C GLY A 105 11.02 12.00 -14.91
N ASP A 106 11.31 13.28 -14.63
CA ASP A 106 11.33 13.81 -13.26
C ASP A 106 9.89 14.04 -12.78
N LEU A 107 9.32 13.02 -12.12
CA LEU A 107 7.93 13.04 -11.67
C LEU A 107 7.62 14.19 -10.71
N ALA A 108 8.57 14.59 -9.85
CA ALA A 108 8.36 15.71 -8.93
C ALA A 108 8.23 17.02 -9.71
N TYR A 109 9.21 17.33 -10.56
CA TYR A 109 9.18 18.53 -11.40
C TYR A 109 7.96 18.55 -12.34
N LEU A 110 7.72 17.45 -13.06
CA LEU A 110 6.64 17.37 -14.05
C LEU A 110 5.26 17.49 -13.41
N SER A 111 5.04 16.90 -12.23
CA SER A 111 3.77 17.06 -11.52
C SER A 111 3.52 18.52 -11.11
N VAL A 112 4.55 19.21 -10.63
CA VAL A 112 4.46 20.63 -10.23
C VAL A 112 4.19 21.54 -11.44
N GLU A 113 4.91 21.36 -12.54
CA GLU A 113 4.68 22.14 -13.75
C GLU A 113 3.31 21.86 -14.38
N THR A 114 2.87 20.61 -14.36
CA THR A 114 1.50 20.24 -14.79
C THR A 114 0.45 20.93 -13.93
N ARG A 115 0.60 20.91 -12.60
CA ARG A 115 -0.32 21.58 -11.67
C ARG A 115 -0.43 23.08 -11.94
N LYS A 116 0.72 23.74 -12.19
CA LYS A 116 0.74 25.16 -12.59
C LYS A 116 -0.02 25.38 -13.90
N PHE A 117 0.21 24.54 -14.90
CA PHE A 117 -0.51 24.60 -16.18
C PHE A 117 -2.04 24.48 -15.97
N PHE A 118 -2.48 23.52 -15.15
CA PHE A 118 -3.90 23.35 -14.83
C PHE A 118 -4.51 24.57 -14.12
N HIS A 119 -3.78 25.20 -13.19
CA HIS A 119 -4.23 26.45 -12.57
C HIS A 119 -4.35 27.61 -13.55
N VAL A 120 -3.45 27.69 -14.54
CA VAL A 120 -3.54 28.70 -15.60
C VAL A 120 -4.79 28.44 -16.46
N ILE A 121 -5.06 27.18 -16.84
CA ILE A 121 -6.29 26.82 -17.58
C ILE A 121 -7.55 27.19 -16.79
N GLU A 122 -7.62 26.85 -15.49
CA GLU A 122 -8.75 27.22 -14.64
C GLU A 122 -8.98 28.74 -14.61
N LYS A 123 -7.89 29.51 -14.48
CA LYS A 123 -7.95 30.97 -14.39
C LYS A 123 -8.35 31.62 -15.72
N ASP A 124 -7.74 31.20 -16.82
CA ASP A 124 -7.91 31.84 -18.13
C ASP A 124 -9.26 31.49 -18.77
N PHE A 125 -9.74 30.27 -18.56
CA PHE A 125 -10.98 29.76 -19.18
C PHE A 125 -12.13 29.59 -18.20
N GLY A 126 -11.94 29.88 -16.91
CA GLY A 126 -13.01 29.91 -15.90
C GLY A 126 -13.59 28.53 -15.55
N VAL A 127 -12.86 27.44 -15.80
CA VAL A 127 -13.33 26.06 -15.54
C VAL A 127 -12.99 25.65 -14.12
N VAL A 128 -13.93 25.93 -13.21
CA VAL A 128 -13.76 25.71 -11.76
C VAL A 128 -13.36 24.27 -11.44
N GLY A 129 -12.30 24.11 -10.65
CA GLY A 129 -11.78 22.82 -10.21
C GLY A 129 -10.78 22.18 -11.17
N PHE A 130 -10.52 22.78 -12.34
CA PHE A 130 -9.54 22.25 -13.30
C PHE A 130 -8.12 22.24 -12.73
N GLY A 131 -7.74 23.24 -11.92
CA GLY A 131 -6.45 23.28 -11.23
C GLY A 131 -6.21 22.11 -10.28
N LYS A 132 -7.27 21.44 -9.82
CA LYS A 132 -7.21 20.27 -8.93
C LYS A 132 -7.44 18.94 -9.67
N MET A 133 -7.28 18.93 -10.98
CA MET A 133 -7.38 17.70 -11.78
C MET A 133 -6.35 16.66 -11.32
N ASN A 134 -6.73 15.39 -11.29
CA ASN A 134 -5.92 14.36 -10.65
C ASN A 134 -4.63 14.08 -11.45
N ILE A 135 -3.49 14.05 -10.77
CA ILE A 135 -2.18 13.67 -11.35
C ILE A 135 -1.80 12.31 -10.76
N THR A 136 -1.76 11.29 -11.61
CA THR A 136 -1.32 9.94 -11.22
C THR A 136 0.10 9.71 -11.69
N ALA A 137 0.99 9.24 -10.82
CA ALA A 137 2.32 8.82 -11.21
C ALA A 137 2.45 7.30 -11.15
N SER A 138 3.04 6.70 -12.17
CA SER A 138 3.54 5.33 -12.18
C SER A 138 5.00 5.32 -12.61
N ASN A 139 5.64 4.13 -12.62
CA ASN A 139 7.03 3.83 -13.01
C ASN A 139 7.99 3.53 -11.85
N ASP A 140 8.32 2.24 -11.70
CA ASP A 140 9.32 1.72 -10.75
C ASP A 140 9.28 2.35 -9.35
N LEU A 141 8.06 2.66 -8.91
CA LEU A 141 7.82 3.27 -7.61
C LEU A 141 8.01 2.23 -6.50
N ASN A 142 8.72 2.63 -5.46
CA ASN A 142 8.93 1.87 -4.24
C ASN A 142 8.95 2.85 -3.05
N GLU A 143 9.16 2.35 -1.84
CA GLU A 143 9.13 3.15 -0.63
C GLU A 143 10.20 4.26 -0.62
N GLU A 144 11.38 4.00 -1.18
CA GLU A 144 12.49 4.96 -1.24
C GLU A 144 12.24 6.07 -2.26
N THR A 145 11.74 5.72 -3.44
CA THR A 145 11.43 6.70 -4.49
C THR A 145 10.26 7.58 -4.08
N ILE A 146 9.22 7.02 -3.44
CA ILE A 146 8.11 7.81 -2.88
C ILE A 146 8.61 8.73 -1.76
N ASP A 147 9.53 8.28 -0.88
CA ASP A 147 10.12 9.13 0.15
C ASP A 147 10.93 10.29 -0.45
N ALA A 148 11.68 10.03 -1.53
CA ALA A 148 12.44 11.05 -2.25
C ALA A 148 11.51 12.09 -2.90
N LEU A 149 10.43 11.65 -3.57
CA LEU A 149 9.41 12.53 -4.14
C LEU A 149 8.82 13.43 -3.04
N ASN A 150 8.40 12.86 -1.91
CA ASN A 150 7.82 13.63 -0.80
C ASN A 150 8.78 14.71 -0.26
N LYS A 151 10.09 14.42 -0.19
CA LYS A 151 11.11 15.39 0.24
C LYS A 151 11.36 16.51 -0.77
N GLN A 152 11.30 16.20 -2.06
CA GLN A 152 11.47 17.17 -3.14
C GLN A 152 10.26 18.12 -3.24
N GLY A 153 9.08 17.64 -2.84
CA GLY A 153 7.81 18.32 -3.05
C GLY A 153 7.27 18.00 -4.44
N HIS A 154 6.10 17.37 -4.50
CA HIS A 154 5.42 16.99 -5.73
C HIS A 154 3.93 17.33 -5.65
N GLU A 155 3.25 17.31 -6.79
CA GLU A 155 1.81 17.55 -6.93
C GLU A 155 1.03 16.31 -7.40
N VAL A 156 1.66 15.13 -7.30
CA VAL A 156 1.03 13.82 -7.55
C VAL A 156 -0.04 13.51 -6.50
N ASP A 157 -1.24 13.14 -6.95
CA ASP A 157 -2.40 12.79 -6.11
C ASP A 157 -2.54 11.27 -5.89
N ALA A 158 -2.02 10.46 -6.81
CA ALA A 158 -2.12 9.01 -6.76
C ALA A 158 -0.87 8.32 -7.32
N PHE A 159 -0.49 7.18 -6.71
CA PHE A 159 0.65 6.37 -7.15
C PHE A 159 0.19 5.01 -7.68
N GLY A 160 0.61 4.66 -8.89
CA GLY A 160 0.46 3.34 -9.49
C GLY A 160 1.71 2.50 -9.26
N ILE A 161 1.66 1.60 -8.28
CA ILE A 161 2.80 0.75 -7.90
C ILE A 161 2.55 -0.68 -8.40
N GLY A 162 3.42 -1.14 -9.32
CA GLY A 162 3.35 -2.47 -9.91
C GLY A 162 4.35 -3.45 -9.30
N THR A 163 5.47 -3.65 -10.02
CA THR A 163 6.48 -4.69 -9.77
C THR A 163 6.93 -4.79 -8.32
N TYR A 164 7.31 -3.68 -7.69
CA TYR A 164 7.85 -3.67 -6.32
C TYR A 164 6.86 -4.20 -5.29
N LEU A 165 5.58 -3.82 -5.41
CA LEU A 165 4.53 -4.24 -4.48
C LEU A 165 4.11 -5.69 -4.71
N VAL A 166 3.82 -6.08 -5.96
CA VAL A 166 3.25 -7.41 -6.25
C VAL A 166 4.26 -8.54 -6.06
N THR A 167 5.56 -8.25 -6.28
CA THR A 167 6.63 -9.26 -6.12
C THR A 167 7.25 -9.26 -4.73
N CYS A 168 6.88 -8.30 -3.86
CA CYS A 168 7.59 -8.02 -2.62
C CYS A 168 9.10 -7.91 -2.87
N TYR A 169 9.52 -7.08 -3.83
CA TYR A 169 10.85 -7.16 -4.46
C TYR A 169 12.03 -7.22 -3.48
N ALA A 170 11.98 -6.45 -2.38
CA ALA A 170 13.03 -6.46 -1.35
C ALA A 170 13.16 -7.80 -0.61
N GLN A 171 12.05 -8.53 -0.42
CA GLN A 171 12.00 -9.84 0.21
C GLN A 171 10.80 -10.64 -0.30
N ALA A 172 10.99 -11.38 -1.40
CA ALA A 172 9.93 -12.10 -2.09
C ALA A 172 9.33 -13.29 -1.29
N ALA A 173 9.92 -13.65 -0.14
CA ALA A 173 9.46 -14.76 0.69
C ALA A 173 9.52 -14.42 2.19
N LEU A 174 8.45 -14.73 2.92
CA LEU A 174 8.35 -14.49 4.36
C LEU A 174 9.13 -15.52 5.21
N GLY A 175 9.34 -16.74 4.69
CA GLY A 175 10.05 -17.80 5.42
C GLY A 175 9.21 -18.57 6.45
N CYS A 176 7.89 -18.61 6.29
CA CYS A 176 7.01 -19.41 7.15
C CYS A 176 7.36 -20.90 7.14
N VAL A 177 7.31 -21.55 8.31
CA VAL A 177 7.58 -22.98 8.46
C VAL A 177 6.46 -23.68 9.21
N PHE A 178 6.20 -24.93 8.84
CA PHE A 178 5.38 -25.85 9.62
C PHE A 178 6.27 -26.80 10.43
N LYS A 179 6.02 -26.91 11.73
CA LYS A 179 6.79 -27.77 12.65
C LYS A 179 5.86 -28.49 13.61
N LEU A 180 6.11 -29.80 13.80
CA LEU A 180 5.47 -30.58 14.84
C LEU A 180 6.04 -30.15 16.20
N VAL A 181 5.17 -29.70 17.09
CA VAL A 181 5.53 -29.27 18.46
C VAL A 181 5.02 -30.23 19.52
N GLU A 182 4.08 -31.10 19.19
CA GLU A 182 3.45 -32.05 20.11
C GLU A 182 2.78 -33.20 19.34
N ILE A 183 2.90 -34.43 19.85
CA ILE A 183 2.18 -35.61 19.35
C ILE A 183 1.68 -36.42 20.54
N ASN A 184 0.40 -36.81 20.57
CA ASN A 184 -0.19 -37.57 21.67
C ASN A 184 0.10 -36.97 23.06
N LYS A 185 0.01 -35.64 23.18
CA LYS A 185 0.38 -34.85 24.38
C LYS A 185 1.85 -34.96 24.81
N GLN A 186 2.72 -35.51 23.96
CA GLN A 186 4.16 -35.55 24.16
C GLN A 186 4.82 -34.41 23.38
N PRO A 187 5.47 -33.45 24.06
CA PRO A 187 6.16 -32.34 23.41
C PRO A 187 7.28 -32.81 22.47
N ARG A 188 7.51 -32.06 21.40
CA ARG A 188 8.58 -32.31 20.43
C ARG A 188 9.43 -31.05 20.24
N ILE A 189 10.74 -31.24 20.28
CA ILE A 189 11.72 -30.20 19.99
C ILE A 189 12.60 -30.67 18.83
N LYS A 190 12.80 -29.80 17.85
CA LYS A 190 13.83 -29.95 16.84
C LYS A 190 15.05 -29.18 17.30
N LEU A 191 16.15 -29.88 17.54
CA LEU A 191 17.45 -29.28 17.76
C LEU A 191 18.12 -28.92 16.42
N SER A 192 18.99 -27.93 16.46
CA SER A 192 19.72 -27.40 15.32
C SER A 192 21.04 -26.82 15.83
N GLU A 193 22.11 -26.92 15.03
CA GLU A 193 23.40 -26.26 15.33
C GLU A 193 23.22 -24.74 15.44
N ASP A 194 22.32 -24.19 14.63
CA ASP A 194 21.85 -22.81 14.77
C ASP A 194 20.72 -22.75 15.81
N VAL A 195 21.02 -22.14 16.96
CA VAL A 195 20.10 -21.93 18.10
C VAL A 195 18.81 -21.23 17.66
N THR A 196 18.87 -20.33 16.67
CA THR A 196 17.69 -19.61 16.19
C THR A 196 16.70 -20.52 15.45
N LYS A 197 17.12 -21.71 15.03
CA LYS A 197 16.30 -22.73 14.36
C LYS A 197 15.78 -23.81 15.31
N VAL A 198 16.07 -23.70 16.60
CA VAL A 198 15.50 -24.58 17.63
C VAL A 198 14.01 -24.27 17.77
N SER A 199 13.16 -25.29 17.69
CA SER A 199 11.71 -25.10 17.79
C SER A 199 11.25 -24.98 19.24
N ILE A 200 10.29 -24.10 19.52
CA ILE A 200 9.64 -24.06 20.83
C ILE A 200 8.63 -25.22 20.92
N PRO A 201 8.77 -26.15 21.89
CA PRO A 201 7.95 -27.37 22.00
C PRO A 201 6.52 -27.07 22.50
N CYS A 202 5.71 -28.13 22.59
CA CYS A 202 4.34 -28.22 23.10
C CYS A 202 3.28 -27.34 22.41
N LYS A 203 2.00 -27.61 22.69
CA LYS A 203 0.91 -26.72 22.32
C LYS A 203 0.94 -25.44 23.18
N LYS A 204 0.76 -24.30 22.53
CA LYS A 204 0.97 -22.96 23.10
C LYS A 204 -0.23 -22.06 22.93
N LYS A 205 -0.35 -21.09 23.83
CA LYS A 205 -1.19 -19.90 23.69
C LYS A 205 -0.30 -18.67 23.53
N CYS A 206 -0.74 -17.71 22.75
CA CYS A 206 0.00 -16.47 22.48
C CYS A 206 -0.84 -15.28 22.94
N TYR A 207 -0.22 -14.37 23.66
CA TYR A 207 -0.87 -13.16 24.16
C TYR A 207 -0.07 -11.92 23.80
N ARG A 208 -0.74 -10.82 23.51
CA ARG A 208 -0.15 -9.49 23.40
C ARG A 208 -0.40 -8.71 24.68
N LEU A 209 0.67 -8.18 25.25
CA LEU A 209 0.63 -7.41 26.49
C LEU A 209 0.76 -5.93 26.19
N TYR A 210 -0.15 -5.13 26.74
CA TYR A 210 -0.21 -3.69 26.54
C TYR A 210 0.22 -2.93 27.79
N GLY A 211 0.92 -1.81 27.59
CA GLY A 211 1.35 -0.91 28.65
C GLY A 211 0.27 0.09 29.05
N LYS A 212 0.60 0.96 30.03
CA LYS A 212 -0.27 2.08 30.45
C LYS A 212 -0.56 3.07 29.32
N GLU A 213 0.39 3.22 28.40
CA GLU A 213 0.28 4.11 27.25
C GLU A 213 -0.56 3.52 26.11
N GLY A 214 -1.10 2.30 26.26
CA GLY A 214 -2.06 1.72 25.33
C GLY A 214 -1.47 1.03 24.09
N TYR A 215 -0.14 1.02 23.91
CA TYR A 215 0.51 0.28 22.83
C TYR A 215 1.01 -1.12 23.26
N PRO A 216 1.21 -2.04 22.30
CA PRO A 216 1.80 -3.35 22.54
C PRO A 216 3.25 -3.27 23.03
N LEU A 217 3.58 -3.98 24.11
CA LEU A 217 4.93 -4.03 24.69
C LEU A 217 5.72 -5.27 24.26
N VAL A 218 5.04 -6.42 24.24
CA VAL A 218 5.62 -7.75 24.03
C VAL A 218 4.50 -8.74 23.69
N ASP A 219 4.78 -9.65 22.77
CA ASP A 219 3.97 -10.86 22.59
C ASP A 219 4.61 -12.00 23.40
N ILE A 220 3.82 -12.67 24.23
CA ILE A 220 4.26 -13.76 25.10
C ILE A 220 3.57 -15.08 24.74
N MET A 221 4.37 -16.13 24.63
CA MET A 221 3.91 -17.51 24.52
C MET A 221 3.87 -18.18 25.89
N THR A 222 2.81 -18.92 26.16
CA THR A 222 2.68 -19.81 27.33
C THR A 222 2.37 -21.23 26.84
N GLY A 223 2.68 -22.24 27.63
CA GLY A 223 2.11 -23.57 27.45
C GLY A 223 0.58 -23.54 27.57
N GLU A 224 -0.10 -24.49 26.95
CA GLU A 224 -1.57 -24.53 26.96
C GLU A 224 -2.18 -24.70 28.36
N ASP A 225 -1.52 -25.47 29.22
CA ASP A 225 -1.94 -25.75 30.60
C ASP A 225 -1.52 -24.64 31.59
N GLU A 226 -0.89 -23.56 31.11
CA GLU A 226 -0.56 -22.41 31.95
C GLU A 226 -1.75 -21.46 32.08
N PRO A 227 -1.96 -20.85 33.27
CA PRO A 227 -2.87 -19.73 33.37
C PRO A 227 -2.37 -18.60 32.47
N GLY A 228 -3.29 -18.01 31.69
CA GLY A 228 -2.96 -16.86 30.86
C GLY A 228 -2.52 -15.65 31.71
N PRO A 229 -1.74 -14.71 31.13
CA PRO A 229 -1.42 -13.45 31.80
C PRO A 229 -2.68 -12.69 32.20
N LYS A 230 -2.65 -12.02 33.35
CA LYS A 230 -3.77 -11.22 33.86
C LYS A 230 -3.40 -9.75 33.95
N ILE A 231 -4.41 -8.91 33.75
CA ILE A 231 -4.28 -7.45 33.90
C ILE A 231 -3.85 -7.12 35.33
N GLY A 232 -2.86 -6.23 35.48
CA GLY A 232 -2.35 -5.79 36.78
C GLY A 232 -1.41 -6.79 37.48
N GLU A 233 -1.28 -8.01 36.99
CA GLU A 233 -0.38 -9.01 37.57
C GLU A 233 1.00 -8.96 36.92
N ARG A 234 2.05 -8.84 37.75
CA ARG A 234 3.43 -8.80 37.28
C ARG A 234 3.87 -10.18 36.78
N LEU A 235 4.40 -10.25 35.57
CA LEU A 235 5.00 -11.47 35.02
C LEU A 235 6.39 -11.21 34.41
N LEU A 236 7.22 -12.25 34.41
CA LEU A 236 8.55 -12.25 33.79
C LEU A 236 8.46 -12.74 32.34
N CYS A 237 8.75 -11.87 31.38
CA CYS A 237 8.87 -12.18 29.96
C CYS A 237 10.34 -12.49 29.64
N ARG A 238 10.62 -13.67 29.08
CA ARG A 238 11.99 -14.09 28.74
C ARG A 238 12.12 -14.30 27.24
N HIS A 239 13.22 -13.86 26.65
CA HIS A 239 13.60 -14.30 25.32
C HIS A 239 13.85 -15.82 25.36
N PRO A 240 13.37 -16.61 24.39
CA PRO A 240 13.44 -18.07 24.46
C PRO A 240 14.87 -18.63 24.46
N PHE A 241 15.84 -17.89 23.90
CA PHE A 241 17.21 -18.40 23.69
C PHE A 241 18.34 -17.44 24.13
N ILE A 242 18.01 -16.26 24.66
CA ILE A 242 19.02 -15.25 25.05
C ILE A 242 18.73 -14.85 26.48
N GLU A 243 19.42 -15.48 27.42
CA GLU A 243 19.19 -15.37 28.87
C GLU A 243 19.16 -13.94 29.41
N SER A 244 20.06 -13.09 28.90
CA SER A 244 20.18 -11.70 29.31
C SER A 244 18.99 -10.84 28.87
N LYS A 245 18.23 -11.27 27.86
CA LYS A 245 17.05 -10.55 27.35
C LYS A 245 15.80 -10.99 28.09
N ARG A 246 15.49 -10.29 29.18
CA ARG A 246 14.30 -10.53 30.02
C ARG A 246 13.78 -9.24 30.63
N ALA A 247 12.48 -9.16 30.85
CA ALA A 247 11.84 -7.99 31.45
C ALA A 247 10.62 -8.39 32.26
N TYR A 248 10.33 -7.63 33.31
CA TYR A 248 9.04 -7.71 34.01
C TYR A 248 8.03 -6.79 33.32
N VAL A 249 6.81 -7.30 33.15
CA VAL A 249 5.69 -6.54 32.59
C VAL A 249 4.52 -6.60 33.58
N VAL A 250 3.81 -5.49 33.72
CA VAL A 250 2.52 -5.41 34.43
C VAL A 250 1.49 -4.92 33.40
N PRO A 251 0.81 -5.84 32.69
CA PRO A 251 -0.02 -5.47 31.56
C PRO A 251 -1.27 -4.71 32.05
N GLN A 252 -1.65 -3.68 31.30
CA GLN A 252 -2.93 -2.97 31.52
C GLN A 252 -4.04 -3.53 30.64
N HIS A 253 -3.67 -4.20 29.56
CA HIS A 253 -4.56 -4.98 28.73
C HIS A 253 -3.83 -6.23 28.23
N VAL A 254 -4.57 -7.32 28.08
CA VAL A 254 -4.08 -8.62 27.61
C VAL A 254 -5.01 -9.08 26.49
N GLU A 255 -4.43 -9.36 25.33
CA GLU A 255 -5.16 -9.84 24.15
C GLU A 255 -4.66 -11.24 23.80
N GLU A 256 -5.54 -12.24 23.71
CA GLU A 256 -5.19 -13.57 23.18
C GLU A 256 -5.18 -13.53 21.64
N LEU A 257 -4.06 -13.93 21.03
CA LEU A 257 -3.80 -13.74 19.61
C LEU A 257 -4.31 -14.88 18.73
N LEU A 258 -4.38 -16.11 19.26
CA LEU A 258 -4.79 -17.29 18.51
C LEU A 258 -6.28 -17.57 18.76
N ARG A 259 -7.09 -17.46 17.71
CA ARG A 259 -8.51 -17.81 17.75
C ARG A 259 -8.76 -19.13 17.02
N CYS A 260 -9.52 -20.03 17.66
CA CYS A 260 -9.96 -21.27 17.04
C CYS A 260 -11.10 -21.00 16.05
N TYR A 261 -10.84 -21.10 14.74
CA TYR A 261 -11.88 -20.99 13.70
C TYR A 261 -12.52 -22.34 13.37
N TRP A 262 -11.79 -23.44 13.56
CA TRP A 262 -12.30 -24.79 13.33
C TRP A 262 -11.57 -25.77 14.25
N PRO A 263 -12.28 -26.51 15.12
CA PRO A 263 -11.65 -27.44 16.06
C PRO A 263 -11.30 -28.80 15.42
N GLY A 264 -11.53 -28.97 14.12
CA GLY A 264 -11.11 -30.17 13.40
C GLY A 264 -12.02 -31.39 13.55
N ASN A 265 -13.24 -31.22 14.07
CA ASN A 265 -14.27 -32.26 14.08
C ASN A 265 -15.43 -31.88 13.14
N SER A 266 -16.12 -32.90 12.62
CA SER A 266 -17.25 -32.72 11.69
C SER A 266 -18.55 -32.30 12.39
N SER A 267 -18.61 -32.41 13.72
CA SER A 267 -19.81 -32.11 14.54
C SER A 267 -19.95 -30.65 14.94
N THR A 268 -18.93 -29.82 14.68
CA THR A 268 -18.98 -28.38 14.97
C THR A 268 -18.87 -27.58 13.68
N SER A 269 -19.74 -26.59 13.54
CA SER A 269 -19.66 -25.63 12.45
C SER A 269 -18.38 -24.80 12.59
N ARG A 270 -17.81 -24.43 11.44
CA ARG A 270 -16.69 -23.48 11.40
C ARG A 270 -17.19 -22.11 11.86
N GLN A 271 -16.35 -21.38 12.59
CA GLN A 271 -16.62 -19.98 12.85
C GLN A 271 -16.56 -19.19 11.55
N GLU A 272 -17.40 -18.17 11.44
CA GLU A 272 -17.38 -17.25 10.32
C GLU A 272 -16.07 -16.45 10.30
N LEU A 273 -15.52 -16.27 9.10
CA LEU A 273 -14.33 -15.44 8.90
C LEU A 273 -14.74 -13.97 8.87
N PRO A 274 -13.93 -13.05 9.43
CA PRO A 274 -14.21 -11.62 9.32
C PRO A 274 -14.21 -11.20 7.84
N SER A 275 -15.02 -10.19 7.52
CA SER A 275 -15.06 -9.59 6.20
C SER A 275 -13.72 -8.92 5.84
N LEU A 276 -13.53 -8.65 4.53
CA LEU A 276 -12.35 -7.91 4.05
C LEU A 276 -12.27 -6.50 4.66
N HIS A 277 -13.42 -5.83 4.84
CA HIS A 277 -13.47 -4.49 5.43
C HIS A 277 -13.05 -4.49 6.90
N GLU A 278 -13.54 -5.45 7.69
CA GLU A 278 -13.15 -5.62 9.10
C GLU A 278 -11.66 -5.96 9.22
N THR A 279 -11.17 -6.86 8.36
CA THR A 279 -9.76 -7.26 8.35
C THR A 279 -8.85 -6.07 8.01
N ARG A 280 -9.21 -5.27 7.01
CA ARG A 280 -8.49 -4.04 6.64
C ARG A 280 -8.52 -3.02 7.77
N SER A 281 -9.69 -2.75 8.34
CA SER A 281 -9.87 -1.79 9.44
C SER A 281 -9.03 -2.19 10.65
N ARG A 282 -9.06 -3.47 11.02
CA ARG A 282 -8.22 -4.02 12.09
C ARG A 282 -6.72 -3.84 11.79
N CYS A 283 -6.27 -4.13 10.57
CA CYS A 283 -4.87 -3.95 10.19
C CYS A 283 -4.42 -2.49 10.40
N ILE A 284 -5.17 -1.52 9.86
CA ILE A 284 -4.87 -0.09 9.97
C ILE A 284 -4.84 0.34 11.44
N GLN A 285 -5.87 -0.01 12.22
CA GLN A 285 -5.94 0.32 13.65
C GLN A 285 -4.76 -0.26 14.44
N HIS A 286 -4.32 -1.49 14.12
CA HIS A 286 -3.18 -2.09 14.79
C HIS A 286 -1.87 -1.39 14.42
N LEU A 287 -1.67 -1.00 13.15
CA LEU A 287 -0.50 -0.23 12.72
C LEU A 287 -0.43 1.13 13.43
N GLU A 288 -1.56 1.83 13.56
CA GLU A 288 -1.65 3.12 14.26
C GLU A 288 -1.39 3.02 15.77
N ARG A 289 -1.75 1.88 16.39
CA ARG A 289 -1.51 1.62 17.82
C ARG A 289 -0.09 1.17 18.13
N MET A 290 0.71 0.82 17.13
CA MET A 290 2.10 0.42 17.36
C MET A 290 2.95 1.62 17.74
N ARG A 291 3.92 1.39 18.63
CA ARG A 291 4.87 2.44 19.01
C ARG A 291 5.69 2.88 17.78
N PRO A 292 5.89 4.19 17.55
CA PRO A 292 6.48 4.69 16.29
C PRO A 292 7.88 4.13 15.96
N ASP A 293 8.68 3.76 16.95
CA ASP A 293 10.01 3.20 16.74
C ASP A 293 10.00 1.77 16.17
N HIS A 294 8.91 1.02 16.32
CA HIS A 294 8.69 -0.24 15.62
C HIS A 294 8.28 -0.03 14.16
N MET A 295 7.66 1.12 13.86
CA MET A 295 7.06 1.43 12.55
C MET A 295 7.99 2.24 11.64
N ARG A 296 9.08 2.81 12.18
CA ARG A 296 10.04 3.58 11.37
C ARG A 296 10.71 2.68 10.33
N ARG A 297 10.94 3.22 9.14
CA ARG A 297 11.53 2.49 8.02
C ARG A 297 12.99 2.12 8.27
N LEU A 298 13.77 3.09 8.74
CA LEU A 298 15.20 2.91 8.96
C LEU A 298 15.48 2.40 10.37
N ASN A 299 16.13 1.24 10.47
CA ASN A 299 16.54 0.61 11.72
C ASN A 299 15.39 0.50 12.76
N PRO A 300 14.24 -0.11 12.43
CA PRO A 300 13.14 -0.26 13.39
C PRO A 300 13.61 -0.98 14.65
N THR A 301 13.10 -0.57 15.81
CA THR A 301 13.32 -1.32 17.05
C THR A 301 12.70 -2.70 16.89
N PRO A 302 13.44 -3.81 17.13
CA PRO A 302 12.86 -5.15 17.08
C PRO A 302 11.71 -5.30 18.09
N TYR A 303 10.57 -5.80 17.64
CA TYR A 303 9.46 -6.12 18.53
C TYR A 303 9.78 -7.35 19.38
N LYS A 304 9.37 -7.32 20.66
CA LYS A 304 9.72 -8.38 21.60
C LYS A 304 8.74 -9.54 21.47
N VAL A 305 9.28 -10.73 21.22
CA VAL A 305 8.56 -12.00 21.35
C VAL A 305 9.22 -12.78 22.48
N SER A 306 8.43 -13.23 23.44
CA SER A 306 8.91 -13.85 24.68
C SER A 306 8.14 -15.12 25.00
N VAL A 307 8.66 -15.87 25.97
CA VAL A 307 7.99 -17.02 26.59
C VAL A 307 7.78 -16.74 28.08
N SER A 308 6.80 -17.41 28.70
CA SER A 308 6.65 -17.43 30.16
C SER A 308 7.87 -18.05 30.83
N ALA A 309 8.06 -17.78 32.12
CA ALA A 309 9.13 -18.41 32.89
C ALA A 309 9.04 -19.94 32.88
N LYS A 310 7.82 -20.49 33.04
CA LYS A 310 7.60 -21.95 33.03
C LYS A 310 7.89 -22.56 31.67
N LEU A 311 7.45 -21.94 30.57
CA LEU A 311 7.77 -22.41 29.22
C LEU A 311 9.26 -22.28 28.91
N TYR A 312 9.91 -21.20 29.36
CA TYR A 312 11.36 -21.02 29.25
C TYR A 312 12.12 -22.18 29.90
N ASP A 313 11.83 -22.48 31.17
CA ASP A 313 12.49 -23.54 31.92
C ASP A 313 12.22 -24.91 31.26
N PHE A 314 11.00 -25.12 30.75
CA PHE A 314 10.63 -26.34 30.02
C PHE A 314 11.39 -26.51 28.70
N ILE A 315 11.57 -25.45 27.91
CA ILE A 315 12.38 -25.49 26.68
C ILE A 315 13.80 -25.96 26.98
N HIS A 316 14.44 -25.37 27.99
CA HIS A 316 15.84 -25.68 28.32
C HIS A 316 15.99 -27.07 28.93
N PHE A 317 15.04 -27.49 29.78
CA PHE A 317 14.98 -28.86 30.27
C PHE A 317 14.88 -29.87 29.12
N LEU A 318 13.95 -29.67 28.19
CA LEU A 318 13.76 -30.60 27.08
C LEU A 318 14.94 -30.59 26.12
N TRP A 319 15.54 -29.42 25.86
CA TRP A 319 16.76 -29.31 25.07
C TRP A 319 17.88 -30.15 25.68
N LEU A 320 18.22 -29.94 26.96
CA LEU A 320 19.30 -30.66 27.61
C LEU A 320 19.10 -32.18 27.61
N ASN A 321 17.86 -32.66 27.68
CA ASN A 321 17.55 -34.09 27.64
C ASN A 321 17.65 -34.71 26.23
N GLU A 322 17.40 -33.92 25.18
CA GLU A 322 17.39 -34.40 23.79
C GLU A 322 18.74 -34.15 23.08
N ALA A 323 19.58 -33.26 23.62
CA ALA A 323 20.90 -32.98 23.08
C ALA A 323 21.83 -34.19 23.34
N PRO A 324 22.41 -34.79 22.28
CA PRO A 324 23.34 -35.89 22.46
C PRO A 324 24.60 -35.42 23.19
N VAL A 325 25.04 -36.20 24.17
CA VAL A 325 26.33 -35.98 24.85
C VAL A 325 27.41 -36.70 24.06
N GLY A 326 28.35 -35.95 23.48
CA GLY A 326 29.52 -36.52 22.81
C GLY A 326 30.60 -36.91 23.82
N GLU A 327 31.30 -38.00 23.55
CA GLU A 327 32.54 -38.36 24.23
C GLU A 327 33.72 -37.83 23.40
N LEU A 328 34.61 -37.05 24.02
CA LEU A 328 35.81 -36.53 23.37
C LEU A 328 36.96 -37.53 23.57
N GLN A 329 37.57 -37.97 22.47
CA GLN A 329 38.81 -38.76 22.46
C GLN A 329 40.03 -37.86 22.25
#